data_AF-A0A927JZ61-F1
#
_entry.id   AF-A0A927JZ61-F1
#
_cell.length_a   1.000
_cell.length_b   1.000
_cell.length_c   1.000
_cell.angle_alpha   90.00
_cell.angle_beta   90.00
_cell.angle_gamma   90.00
#
_symmetry.space_group_name_H-M   'P 1'
#
loop_
_entity.id
_entity.type
_entity.pdbx_description
1 polymer ?
#
loop_
_entity_poly.entity_id
_entity_poly.type
_entity_poly.pdbx_seq_one_letter_code
_entity_poly.pdbx_strand_id
1 'polypeptide(L)'
;MGRPREFDEDCVLEAVMETFWQYGYEGTSTQNLVDATGLGRGSLYAAYSNKDGLFEQALRRYRLRSRANIERLKTFESPLAGIRDMMTRTVDEDLSGSRRGCLVTNSAIEMAHRDPRIAALVAENFRIMAAGLRAAIERAQSAREISSDRDPEASALFLLTTIQGLRVIGRTTPPDARDMLFAVVDQALTSLH
;
A
#
# COMPACT_ATOMS: atom_id res chain seq x y z
N MET A 1 -18.40 -8.94 32.68
CA MET A 1 -18.22 -7.52 32.32
C MET A 1 -16.74 -7.31 32.04
N GLY A 2 -16.37 -7.04 30.78
CA GLY A 2 -14.97 -6.95 30.37
C GLY A 2 -14.31 -5.67 30.88
N ARG A 3 -13.15 -5.82 31.53
CA ARG A 3 -12.30 -4.70 31.97
C ARG A 3 -11.92 -3.85 30.74
N PRO A 4 -11.95 -2.50 30.81
CA PRO A 4 -11.56 -1.65 29.68
C PRO A 4 -10.14 -1.97 29.22
N ARG A 5 -9.90 -2.03 27.91
CA ARG A 5 -8.57 -2.25 27.34
C ARG A 5 -7.65 -1.08 27.77
N GLU A 6 -6.60 -1.38 28.54
CA GLU A 6 -5.60 -0.40 29.02
C GLU A 6 -4.51 -0.09 27.96
N PHE A 7 -4.66 -0.54 26.70
CA PHE A 7 -3.67 -0.33 25.65
C PHE A 7 -4.19 0.54 24.51
N ASP A 8 -3.27 1.29 23.89
CA ASP A 8 -3.53 2.07 22.68
C ASP A 8 -3.71 1.12 21.48
N GLU A 9 -4.95 1.00 21.00
CA GLU A 9 -5.32 0.11 19.90
C GLU A 9 -4.66 0.51 18.58
N ASP A 10 -4.45 1.82 18.33
CA ASP A 10 -3.77 2.27 17.11
C ASP A 10 -2.30 1.88 17.12
N CYS A 11 -1.62 2.05 18.26
CA CYS A 11 -0.23 1.61 18.41
C CYS A 11 -0.09 0.09 18.23
N VAL A 12 -1.01 -0.69 18.80
CA VAL A 12 -1.00 -2.16 18.67
C VAL A 12 -1.23 -2.58 17.21
N LEU A 13 -2.23 -2.01 16.53
CA LEU A 13 -2.53 -2.37 15.14
C LEU A 13 -1.43 -1.92 14.19
N GLU A 14 -0.74 -0.81 14.47
CA GLU A 14 0.46 -0.40 13.74
C GLU A 14 1.57 -1.46 13.88
N ALA A 15 1.89 -1.89 15.10
CA ALA A 15 2.89 -2.92 15.34
C ALA A 15 2.54 -4.26 14.68
N VAL A 16 1.27 -4.65 14.71
CA VAL A 16 0.76 -5.84 14.02
C VAL A 16 0.93 -5.71 12.51
N MET A 17 0.55 -4.57 11.93
CA MET A 17 0.70 -4.30 10.50
C MET A 17 2.17 -4.34 10.08
N GLU A 18 3.05 -3.66 10.82
CA GLU A 18 4.49 -3.62 10.52
C GLU A 18 5.13 -5.01 10.61
N THR A 19 4.69 -5.85 11.56
CA THR A 19 5.15 -7.24 11.71
C THR A 19 4.75 -8.09 10.50
N PHE A 20 3.46 -8.06 10.11
CA PHE A 20 3.01 -8.78 8.92
C PHE A 20 3.65 -8.26 7.64
N TRP A 21 3.93 -6.96 7.56
CA TRP A 21 4.62 -6.37 6.42
C TRP A 21 6.07 -6.82 6.32
N GLN A 22 6.73 -7.05 7.46
CA GLN A 22 8.10 -7.54 7.48
C GLN A 22 8.21 -9.03 7.13
N TYR A 23 7.37 -9.89 7.73
CA TYR A 23 7.54 -11.33 7.66
C TYR A 23 6.55 -12.04 6.71
N GLY A 24 5.59 -11.32 6.15
CA GLY A 24 4.46 -11.92 5.43
C GLY A 24 3.47 -12.60 6.38
N TYR A 25 2.37 -13.11 5.83
CA TYR A 25 1.39 -13.82 6.64
C TYR A 25 2.00 -15.13 7.17
N GLU A 26 2.56 -15.97 6.30
CA GLU A 26 3.07 -17.29 6.69
C GLU A 26 4.28 -17.19 7.62
N GLY A 27 5.19 -16.25 7.35
CA GLY A 27 6.40 -16.04 8.15
C GLY A 27 6.16 -15.37 9.52
N THR A 28 4.98 -14.79 9.76
CA THR A 28 4.67 -14.16 11.05
C THR A 28 4.21 -15.22 12.06
N SER A 29 4.99 -15.45 13.12
CA SER A 29 4.55 -16.29 14.24
C SER A 29 3.73 -15.50 15.26
N THR A 30 2.94 -16.20 16.08
CA THR A 30 2.27 -15.58 17.24
C THR A 30 3.26 -14.92 18.19
N GLN A 31 4.47 -15.47 18.32
CA GLN A 31 5.49 -14.89 19.19
C GLN A 31 5.98 -13.54 18.64
N ASN A 32 6.16 -13.42 17.32
CA ASN A 32 6.51 -12.11 16.72
C ASN A 32 5.47 -11.04 17.02
N LEU A 33 4.18 -11.40 16.97
CA LEU A 33 3.08 -10.48 17.29
C LEU A 33 3.05 -10.10 18.78
N VAL A 34 3.32 -11.05 19.67
CA VAL A 34 3.44 -10.79 21.11
C VAL A 34 4.61 -9.84 21.37
N ASP A 35 5.78 -10.14 20.81
CA ASP A 35 6.99 -9.34 21.02
C ASP A 35 6.83 -7.91 20.46
N ALA A 36 6.22 -7.77 19.28
CA ALA A 36 6.02 -6.47 18.63
C ALA A 36 4.97 -5.60 19.34
N THR A 37 3.93 -6.21 19.92
CA THR A 37 2.83 -5.47 20.55
C THR A 37 3.01 -5.28 22.05
N GLY A 38 3.90 -6.06 22.69
CA GLY A 38 4.04 -6.12 24.14
C GLY A 38 2.85 -6.75 24.87
N LEU A 39 1.85 -7.27 24.14
CA LEU A 39 0.66 -7.88 24.69
C LEU A 39 0.83 -9.39 24.85
N GLY A 40 0.28 -9.95 25.93
CA GLY A 40 0.18 -11.40 26.09
C GLY A 40 -0.70 -12.04 25.01
N ARG A 41 -0.36 -13.28 24.60
CA ARG A 41 -1.08 -14.05 23.58
C ARG A 41 -2.60 -14.10 23.82
N GLY A 42 -3.01 -14.34 25.07
CA GLY A 42 -4.42 -14.38 25.45
C GLY A 42 -5.14 -13.06 25.21
N SER A 43 -4.50 -11.92 25.49
CA SER A 43 -5.06 -10.59 25.26
C SER A 43 -5.20 -10.27 23.77
N LEU A 44 -4.20 -10.62 22.95
CA LEU A 44 -4.26 -10.44 21.50
C LEU A 44 -5.42 -11.21 20.88
N TYR A 45 -5.56 -12.50 21.19
CA TYR A 45 -6.62 -13.32 20.60
C TYR A 45 -8.00 -13.09 21.22
N ALA A 46 -8.08 -12.68 22.49
CA ALA A 46 -9.34 -12.16 23.02
C ALA A 46 -9.77 -10.88 22.29
N ALA A 47 -8.81 -10.06 21.85
CA ALA A 47 -9.10 -8.79 21.18
C ALA A 47 -9.42 -8.93 19.68
N TYR A 48 -8.74 -9.84 19.00
CA TYR A 48 -8.72 -9.94 17.53
C TYR A 48 -8.98 -11.37 17.02
N SER A 49 -9.51 -12.24 17.87
CA SER A 49 -9.85 -13.64 17.61
C SER A 49 -8.65 -14.57 17.39
N ASN A 50 -7.90 -14.38 16.31
CA ASN A 50 -6.79 -15.25 15.92
C ASN A 50 -5.79 -14.51 15.00
N LYS A 51 -4.82 -15.24 14.42
CA LYS A 51 -3.84 -14.68 13.47
C LYS A 51 -4.52 -14.08 12.23
N ASP A 52 -5.57 -14.72 11.70
CA ASP A 52 -6.31 -14.22 10.54
C ASP A 52 -7.02 -12.90 10.87
N GLY A 53 -7.65 -12.82 12.03
CA GLY A 53 -8.32 -11.59 12.49
C GLY A 53 -7.31 -10.45 12.68
N LEU A 54 -6.14 -10.72 13.25
CA LEU A 54 -5.04 -9.74 13.33
C LEU A 54 -4.55 -9.31 11.95
N PHE A 55 -4.41 -10.25 11.01
CA PHE A 55 -3.98 -9.96 9.65
C PHE A 55 -5.02 -9.12 8.89
N GLU A 56 -6.30 -9.40 9.09
CA GLU A 56 -7.39 -8.58 8.54
C GLU A 56 -7.30 -7.14 9.04
N GLN A 57 -7.05 -6.94 10.35
CA GLN A 57 -6.86 -5.60 10.91
C GLN A 57 -5.61 -4.91 10.36
N ALA A 58 -4.50 -5.62 10.17
CA ALA A 58 -3.30 -5.09 9.52
C ALA A 58 -3.61 -4.56 8.11
N LEU A 59 -4.36 -5.31 7.30
CA LEU A 59 -4.76 -4.86 5.96
C LEU A 59 -5.69 -3.65 6.01
N ARG A 60 -6.63 -3.62 6.95
CA ARG A 60 -7.52 -2.46 7.15
C ARG A 60 -6.74 -1.22 7.57
N ARG A 61 -5.75 -1.37 8.45
CA ARG A 61 -4.84 -0.30 8.87
C ARG A 61 -4.02 0.21 7.68
N TYR A 62 -3.43 -0.69 6.89
CA TYR A 62 -2.66 -0.32 5.69
C TYR A 62 -3.48 0.47 4.66
N ARG A 63 -4.77 0.17 4.53
CA ARG A 63 -5.67 0.93 3.64
C ARG A 63 -5.78 2.41 4.04
N LEU A 64 -5.61 2.76 5.32
CA LEU A 64 -5.58 4.16 5.74
C LEU A 64 -4.37 4.89 5.14
N ARG A 65 -3.20 4.24 5.08
CA ARG A 65 -2.00 4.77 4.41
C ARG A 65 -2.23 4.93 2.90
N SER A 66 -2.87 3.95 2.26
CA SER A 66 -3.22 4.04 0.84
C SER A 66 -4.18 5.21 0.55
N ARG A 67 -5.19 5.42 1.40
CA ARG A 67 -6.09 6.58 1.32
C ARG A 67 -5.35 7.90 1.52
N ALA A 68 -4.45 7.99 2.51
CA ALA A 68 -3.67 9.19 2.75
C ALA A 68 -2.81 9.59 1.53
N ASN A 69 -2.23 8.61 0.84
CA ASN A 69 -1.49 8.87 -0.40
C ASN A 69 -2.37 9.47 -1.51
N ILE A 70 -3.60 8.95 -1.66
CA ILE A 70 -4.57 9.49 -2.63
C ILE A 70 -5.04 10.90 -2.23
N GLU A 71 -5.34 11.14 -0.95
CA GLU A 71 -5.74 12.47 -0.49
C GLU A 71 -4.62 13.49 -0.69
N ARG A 72 -3.36 13.09 -0.51
CA ARG A 72 -2.20 13.94 -0.80
C ARG A 72 -2.14 14.35 -2.27
N LEU A 73 -2.57 13.53 -3.24
CA LEU A 73 -2.64 13.96 -4.65
C LEU A 73 -3.50 15.21 -4.84
N LYS A 74 -4.49 15.42 -3.97
CA LYS A 74 -5.40 16.56 -4.06
C LYS A 74 -4.74 17.88 -3.66
N THR A 75 -3.63 17.83 -2.93
CA THR A 75 -2.95 19.03 -2.40
C THR A 75 -1.97 19.66 -3.39
N PHE A 76 -1.71 19.01 -4.53
CA PHE A 76 -0.81 19.55 -5.56
C PHE A 76 -1.55 20.48 -6.50
N GLU A 77 -0.93 21.63 -6.80
CA GLU A 77 -1.41 22.58 -7.82
C GLU A 77 -1.34 21.96 -9.22
N SER A 78 -0.24 21.25 -9.52
CA SER A 78 -0.09 20.42 -10.72
C SER A 78 -0.46 18.97 -10.41
N PRO A 79 -1.60 18.45 -10.92
CA PRO A 79 -1.99 17.06 -10.73
C PRO A 79 -0.94 16.06 -11.24
N LEU A 80 -0.31 16.33 -12.38
CA LEU A 80 0.77 15.50 -12.93
C LEU A 80 1.99 15.47 -12.01
N ALA A 81 2.37 16.62 -11.42
CA ALA A 81 3.45 16.65 -10.43
C ALA A 81 3.09 15.83 -9.17
N GLY A 82 1.82 15.84 -8.75
CA GLY A 82 1.33 15.00 -7.65
C GLY A 82 1.44 13.50 -7.96
N ILE A 83 1.05 13.09 -9.17
CA ILE A 83 1.22 11.70 -9.63
C ILE A 83 2.70 11.32 -9.63
N ARG A 84 3.57 12.20 -10.14
CA ARG A 84 5.02 11.98 -10.12
C ARG A 84 5.56 11.82 -8.71
N ASP A 85 5.22 12.72 -7.78
CA ASP A 85 5.61 12.65 -6.36
C ASP A 85 5.23 11.30 -5.75
N MET A 86 4.00 10.85 -5.99
CA MET A 86 3.52 9.57 -5.48
C MET A 86 4.34 8.38 -6.00
N MET A 87 4.67 8.37 -7.30
CA MET A 87 5.48 7.30 -7.91
C MET A 87 6.93 7.34 -7.42
N THR A 88 7.57 8.51 -7.40
CA THR A 88 8.97 8.64 -6.95
C THR A 88 9.11 8.35 -5.46
N ARG A 89 8.17 8.80 -4.62
CA ARG A 89 8.16 8.44 -3.20
C ARG A 89 7.98 6.95 -2.98
N THR A 90 7.15 6.30 -3.79
CA THR A 90 7.00 4.84 -3.73
C THR A 90 8.34 4.15 -3.98
N VAL A 91 9.09 4.59 -5.00
CA VAL A 91 10.44 4.09 -5.28
C VAL A 91 11.38 4.35 -4.11
N ASP A 92 11.42 5.57 -3.58
CA ASP A 92 12.30 5.94 -2.46
C ASP A 92 11.97 5.13 -1.19
N GLU A 93 10.68 4.92 -0.89
CA GLU A 93 10.21 4.10 0.24
C GLU A 93 10.62 2.63 0.09
N ASP A 94 10.58 2.07 -1.13
CA ASP A 94 10.89 0.66 -1.36
C ASP A 94 12.39 0.36 -1.56
N LEU A 95 13.19 1.39 -1.89
CA LEU A 95 14.66 1.31 -1.88
C LEU A 95 15.29 1.60 -0.52
N SER A 96 14.57 2.26 0.39
CA SER A 96 15.06 2.61 1.72
C SER A 96 14.65 1.61 2.81
N GLY A 97 15.39 1.63 3.92
CA GLY A 97 15.05 0.88 5.13
C GLY A 97 14.91 -0.63 4.91
N SER A 98 13.76 -1.18 5.30
CA SER A 98 13.46 -2.62 5.32
C SER A 98 12.96 -3.17 3.98
N ARG A 99 12.83 -2.34 2.93
CA ARG A 99 12.59 -2.76 1.53
C ARG A 99 11.43 -3.76 1.35
N ARG A 100 10.33 -3.50 2.05
CA ARG A 100 9.24 -4.47 2.24
C ARG A 100 8.25 -4.54 1.07
N GLY A 101 8.32 -3.60 0.13
CA GLY A 101 7.33 -3.48 -0.95
C GLY A 101 5.95 -3.09 -0.43
N CYS A 102 4.89 -3.51 -1.12
CA CYS A 102 3.51 -3.28 -0.69
C CYS A 102 2.95 -4.47 0.11
N LEU A 103 2.51 -4.23 1.36
CA LEU A 103 1.84 -5.26 2.17
C LEU A 103 0.64 -5.87 1.43
N VAL A 104 -0.20 -5.05 0.79
CA VAL A 104 -1.38 -5.53 0.04
C VAL A 104 -0.97 -6.44 -1.12
N THR A 105 0.09 -6.10 -1.85
CA THR A 105 0.58 -6.91 -2.97
C THR A 105 1.20 -8.22 -2.50
N ASN A 106 1.98 -8.19 -1.41
CA ASN A 106 2.51 -9.40 -0.78
C ASN A 106 1.38 -10.32 -0.32
N SER A 107 0.35 -9.74 0.31
CA SER A 107 -0.84 -10.46 0.77
C SER A 107 -1.66 -11.04 -0.38
N ALA A 108 -1.73 -10.33 -1.52
CA ALA A 108 -2.38 -10.83 -2.73
C ALA A 108 -1.71 -12.12 -3.22
N ILE A 109 -0.38 -12.14 -3.23
CA ILE A 109 0.43 -13.29 -3.65
C ILE A 109 0.27 -14.46 -2.66
N GLU A 110 0.38 -14.19 -1.36
CA GLU A 110 0.39 -15.23 -0.33
C GLU A 110 -1.00 -15.82 -0.05
N MET A 111 -2.05 -14.98 0.01
CA MET A 111 -3.31 -15.35 0.67
C MET A 111 -4.58 -15.15 -0.17
N ALA A 112 -4.57 -14.34 -1.25
CA ALA A 112 -5.81 -14.04 -1.96
C ALA A 112 -6.46 -15.27 -2.63
N HIS A 113 -5.68 -16.29 -2.99
CA HIS A 113 -6.21 -17.53 -3.54
C HIS A 113 -6.78 -18.50 -2.47
N ARG A 114 -6.50 -18.25 -1.19
CA ARG A 114 -6.86 -19.13 -0.06
C ARG A 114 -7.99 -18.57 0.79
N ASP A 115 -8.03 -17.24 0.98
CA ASP A 115 -9.04 -16.57 1.79
C ASP A 115 -9.78 -15.50 0.98
N PRO A 116 -11.07 -15.72 0.63
CA PRO A 116 -11.90 -14.77 -0.09
C PRO A 116 -12.02 -13.40 0.61
N ARG A 117 -11.91 -13.34 1.94
CA ARG A 117 -11.98 -12.09 2.71
C ARG A 117 -10.73 -11.24 2.46
N ILE A 118 -9.56 -11.86 2.44
CA ILE A 118 -8.29 -11.20 2.11
C ILE A 118 -8.30 -10.77 0.64
N ALA A 119 -8.77 -11.63 -0.27
CA ALA A 119 -8.92 -11.28 -1.67
C ALA A 119 -9.79 -10.03 -1.87
N ALA A 120 -10.92 -9.95 -1.14
CA ALA A 120 -11.81 -8.79 -1.18
C ALA A 120 -11.13 -7.52 -0.64
N LEU A 121 -10.35 -7.61 0.44
CA LEU A 121 -9.60 -6.47 0.99
C LEU A 121 -8.53 -5.96 0.02
N VAL A 122 -7.81 -6.87 -0.63
CA VAL A 122 -6.81 -6.55 -1.66
C VAL A 122 -7.47 -5.86 -2.85
N ALA A 123 -8.53 -6.47 -3.40
CA ALA A 123 -9.26 -5.93 -4.55
C ALA A 123 -9.83 -4.55 -4.26
N GLU A 124 -10.42 -4.37 -3.08
CA GLU A 124 -10.96 -3.08 -2.64
C GLU A 124 -9.86 -2.02 -2.49
N ASN A 125 -8.66 -2.39 -2.00
CA ASN A 125 -7.54 -1.45 -1.95
C ASN A 125 -7.11 -0.99 -3.34
N PHE A 126 -6.96 -1.91 -4.30
CA PHE A 126 -6.62 -1.57 -5.68
C PHE A 126 -7.71 -0.73 -6.35
N ARG A 127 -8.99 -1.01 -6.09
CA ARG A 127 -10.10 -0.20 -6.58
C ARG A 127 -10.04 1.25 -6.06
N ILE A 128 -9.74 1.43 -4.78
CA ILE A 128 -9.57 2.76 -4.18
C ILE A 128 -8.40 3.51 -4.84
N MET A 129 -7.26 2.84 -5.02
CA MET A 129 -6.07 3.42 -5.65
C MET A 129 -6.32 3.80 -7.11
N ALA A 130 -6.96 2.92 -7.89
CA ALA A 130 -7.33 3.19 -9.28
C ALA A 130 -8.26 4.41 -9.37
N ALA A 131 -9.30 4.49 -8.52
CA ALA A 131 -10.22 5.63 -8.49
C ALA A 131 -9.49 6.94 -8.12
N GLY A 132 -8.56 6.90 -7.17
CA GLY A 132 -7.74 8.06 -6.80
C GLY A 132 -6.84 8.56 -7.93
N LEU A 133 -6.16 7.64 -8.63
CA LEU A 133 -5.32 7.95 -9.78
C LEU A 133 -6.14 8.48 -10.96
N ARG A 134 -7.28 7.86 -11.23
CA ARG A 134 -8.22 8.33 -12.26
C ARG A 134 -8.65 9.77 -12.01
N ALA A 135 -9.08 10.09 -10.78
CA ALA A 135 -9.46 11.45 -10.43
C ALA A 135 -8.29 12.45 -10.58
N ALA A 136 -7.05 12.02 -10.31
CA ALA A 136 -5.88 12.85 -10.55
C ALA A 136 -5.62 13.07 -12.06
N ILE A 137 -5.80 12.03 -12.89
CA ILE A 137 -5.68 12.11 -14.34
C ILE A 137 -6.75 13.03 -14.94
N GLU A 138 -8.01 12.90 -14.54
CA GLU A 138 -9.10 13.77 -15.01
C GLU A 138 -8.83 15.26 -14.68
N ARG A 139 -8.24 15.54 -13.51
CA ARG A 139 -7.78 16.89 -13.14
C ARG A 139 -6.60 17.34 -14.00
N ALA A 140 -5.62 16.47 -14.27
CA ALA A 140 -4.49 16.78 -15.13
C ALA A 140 -4.92 17.09 -16.58
N GLN A 141 -5.91 16.35 -17.10
CA GLN A 141 -6.53 16.62 -18.40
C GLN A 141 -7.23 17.99 -18.42
N SER A 142 -7.98 18.31 -17.35
CA SER A 142 -8.61 19.63 -17.19
C SER A 142 -7.59 20.77 -17.13
N ALA A 143 -6.43 20.52 -16.52
CA ALA A 143 -5.29 21.44 -16.46
C ALA A 143 -4.43 21.44 -17.75
N ARG A 144 -4.77 20.63 -18.75
CA ARG A 144 -4.01 20.43 -20.01
C ARG A 144 -2.58 19.92 -19.80
N GLU A 145 -2.34 19.23 -18.68
CA GLU A 145 -1.09 18.54 -18.39
C GLU A 145 -1.05 17.14 -18.99
N ILE A 146 -2.21 16.51 -19.24
CA ILE A 146 -2.34 15.19 -19.88
C ILE A 146 -3.25 15.34 -21.10
N SER A 147 -2.99 14.57 -22.17
CA SER A 147 -3.83 14.61 -23.37
C SER A 147 -5.26 14.14 -23.06
N SER A 148 -6.25 14.88 -23.60
CA SER A 148 -7.67 14.55 -23.48
C SER A 148 -8.08 13.29 -24.24
N ASP A 149 -7.23 12.81 -25.15
CA ASP A 149 -7.49 11.62 -25.96
C ASP A 149 -7.18 10.31 -25.19
N ARG A 150 -6.56 10.42 -24.01
CA ARG A 150 -6.29 9.29 -23.13
C ARG A 150 -7.54 8.91 -22.33
N ASP A 151 -7.87 7.63 -22.32
CA ASP A 151 -8.90 7.09 -21.43
C ASP A 151 -8.40 7.17 -19.97
N PRO A 152 -9.03 7.99 -19.11
CA PRO A 152 -8.57 8.18 -17.74
C PRO A 152 -8.65 6.89 -16.90
N GLU A 153 -9.56 5.97 -17.20
CA GLU A 153 -9.68 4.69 -16.50
C GLU A 153 -8.50 3.77 -16.89
N ALA A 154 -8.25 3.59 -18.19
CA ALA A 154 -7.14 2.79 -18.68
C ALA A 154 -5.78 3.34 -18.21
N SER A 155 -5.60 4.66 -18.25
CA SER A 155 -4.40 5.32 -17.73
C SER A 155 -4.22 5.12 -16.22
N ALA A 156 -5.29 5.17 -15.43
CA ALA A 156 -5.21 4.92 -13.99
C ALA A 156 -4.80 3.48 -13.67
N LEU A 157 -5.36 2.51 -14.41
CA LEU A 157 -4.99 1.10 -14.27
C LEU A 157 -3.55 0.85 -14.70
N PHE A 158 -3.10 1.48 -15.79
CA PHE A 158 -1.71 1.43 -16.23
C PHE A 158 -0.75 1.96 -15.14
N LEU A 159 -1.05 3.13 -14.57
CA LEU A 159 -0.23 3.71 -13.49
C LEU A 159 -0.27 2.84 -12.23
N LEU A 160 -1.43 2.32 -11.85
CA LEU A 160 -1.55 1.43 -10.69
C LEU A 160 -0.67 0.19 -10.86
N THR A 161 -0.77 -0.49 -12.01
CA THR A 161 0.05 -1.67 -12.32
C THR A 161 1.53 -1.32 -12.37
N THR A 162 1.89 -0.18 -12.98
CA THR A 162 3.28 0.31 -13.01
C THR A 162 3.82 0.57 -11.60
N ILE A 163 3.03 1.22 -10.74
CA ILE A 163 3.37 1.44 -9.32
C ILE A 163 3.62 0.09 -8.65
N GLN A 164 2.73 -0.90 -8.79
CA GLN A 164 2.95 -2.21 -8.18
C GLN A 164 4.21 -2.90 -8.72
N GLY A 165 4.52 -2.77 -10.01
CA GLY A 165 5.77 -3.23 -10.60
C GLY A 165 7.00 -2.57 -9.97
N LEU A 166 6.99 -1.24 -9.83
CA LEU A 166 8.05 -0.48 -9.15
C LEU A 166 8.28 -0.98 -7.73
N ARG A 167 7.20 -1.26 -6.98
CA ARG A 167 7.30 -1.78 -5.60
C ARG A 167 7.96 -3.15 -5.53
N VAL A 168 7.62 -4.04 -6.47
CA VAL A 168 8.22 -5.37 -6.55
C VAL A 168 9.70 -5.28 -6.90
N ILE A 169 10.05 -4.53 -7.95
CA ILE A 169 11.45 -4.39 -8.39
C ILE A 169 12.28 -3.66 -7.33
N GLY A 170 11.74 -2.58 -6.74
CA GLY A 170 12.40 -1.79 -5.68
C GLY A 170 12.79 -2.63 -4.47
N ARG A 171 11.93 -3.57 -4.07
CA ARG A 171 12.22 -4.56 -3.02
C ARG A 171 13.34 -5.53 -3.39
N THR A 172 13.48 -5.91 -4.66
CA THR A 172 14.36 -7.02 -5.09
C THR A 172 15.69 -6.58 -5.72
N THR A 173 15.84 -5.31 -6.06
CA THR A 173 17.06 -4.75 -6.68
C THR A 173 18.03 -4.21 -5.62
N PRO A 174 19.25 -3.73 -5.90
CA PRO A 174 20.06 -2.98 -4.92
C PRO A 174 19.68 -1.48 -4.86
N PRO A 175 20.09 -0.72 -3.82
CA PRO A 175 19.69 0.68 -3.64
C PRO A 175 20.15 1.65 -4.76
N ASP A 176 21.20 1.30 -5.50
CA ASP A 176 21.72 2.07 -6.64
C ASP A 176 20.81 2.01 -7.89
N ALA A 177 19.77 1.17 -7.87
CA ALA A 177 18.77 1.08 -8.93
C ALA A 177 17.77 2.25 -8.96
N ARG A 178 17.96 3.27 -8.12
CA ARG A 178 17.08 4.45 -8.03
C ARG A 178 16.87 5.13 -9.37
N ASP A 179 17.96 5.42 -10.08
CA ASP A 179 17.89 6.13 -11.37
C ASP A 179 17.19 5.28 -12.44
N MET A 180 17.40 3.96 -12.43
CA MET A 180 16.68 3.02 -13.29
C MET A 180 15.17 3.05 -13.02
N LEU A 181 14.75 3.02 -11.75
CA LEU A 181 13.33 3.05 -11.39
C LEU A 181 12.69 4.42 -11.66
N PHE A 182 13.44 5.50 -11.50
CA PHE A 182 12.99 6.85 -11.86
C PHE A 182 12.80 6.99 -13.38
N ALA A 183 13.67 6.37 -14.20
CA ALA A 183 13.47 6.32 -15.64
C ALA A 183 12.16 5.61 -16.03
N VAL A 184 11.76 4.57 -15.30
CA VAL A 184 10.44 3.91 -15.48
C VAL A 184 9.30 4.87 -15.11
N VAL A 185 9.43 5.65 -14.03
CA VAL A 185 8.45 6.69 -13.67
C VAL A 185 8.31 7.71 -14.79
N ASP A 186 9.42 8.27 -15.27
CA ASP A 186 9.41 9.31 -16.30
C ASP A 186 8.84 8.78 -17.64
N GLN A 187 9.16 7.53 -18.01
CA GLN A 187 8.58 6.87 -19.18
C GLN A 187 7.07 6.64 -19.04
N ALA A 188 6.60 6.24 -17.86
CA ALA A 188 5.18 6.04 -17.59
C ALA A 188 4.40 7.35 -17.72
N LEU A 189 4.93 8.45 -17.17
CA LEU A 189 4.29 9.76 -17.30
C LEU A 189 4.32 10.29 -18.73
N THR A 190 5.42 10.08 -19.45
CA THR A 190 5.53 10.46 -20.87
C THR A 190 4.44 9.81 -21.72
N SER A 191 4.05 8.57 -21.41
CA SER A 191 3.00 7.84 -22.13
C SER A 191 1.59 8.43 -21.99
N LEU A 192 1.39 9.38 -21.06
CA LEU A 192 0.11 10.06 -20.83
C LEU A 192 -0.07 11.31 -21.70
N HIS A 193 0.97 11.76 -22.38
CA HIS A 193 0.90 12.83 -23.38
C HIS A 193 0.58 12.26 -24.76
#